data_AF-A0A951BCL9-F1
#
_entry.id   AF-A0A951BCL9-F1
#
_cell.length_a   1.000
_cell.length_b   1.000
_cell.length_c   1.000
_cell.angle_alpha   90.00
_cell.angle_beta   90.00
_cell.angle_gamma   90.00
#
_symmetry.space_group_name_H-M   'P 1'
#
loop_
_entity.id
_entity.type
_entity.pdbx_description
1 polymer ?
#
loop_
_entity_poly.entity_id
_entity_poly.type
_entity_poly.pdbx_seq_one_letter_code
_entity_poly.pdbx_strand_id
1 'polypeptide(L)'
;MLIDASTGRSLTAALGALVTVAPASRIKGHARVSVAALHDTVLWLLVASGSLVLIEPSPYEALFAVAIVVFGASLRFDRSFVPLVLCLILFNLGGLLSLIPWTDDHDSVTFLFTSAYVSATAIFFACVTAERSLERLEIIRRAYIVAAVIGSVAGIAGYFDIGGLGDVFTKFDRATGTFKDPNVLGPFTVLALVWISQRILVGEIRRGTIAMATTILSFMIIAFALFLTFSRGA
;
A
#
# COMPACT_ATOMS: atom_id res chain seq x y z
N MET A 1 -16.36 67.30 38.57
CA MET A 1 -17.37 68.09 37.85
C MET A 1 -17.01 68.04 36.37
N LEU A 2 -17.83 67.31 35.57
CA LEU A 2 -17.91 67.24 34.09
C LEU A 2 -16.70 66.59 33.36
N ILE A 3 -16.75 65.34 32.87
CA ILE A 3 -17.46 64.71 31.72
C ILE A 3 -16.82 65.00 30.33
N ASP A 4 -16.61 63.87 29.65
CA ASP A 4 -16.02 63.51 28.34
C ASP A 4 -16.66 64.11 27.07
N ALA A 5 -15.85 64.17 26.00
CA ALA A 5 -16.19 64.00 24.56
C ALA A 5 -15.04 64.62 23.70
N SER A 6 -14.50 64.06 22.63
CA SER A 6 -14.50 62.73 22.01
C SER A 6 -13.58 62.87 20.78
N THR A 7 -12.76 61.84 20.49
CA THR A 7 -12.17 61.58 19.15
C THR A 7 -11.08 62.51 18.60
N GLY A 8 -9.97 62.66 19.33
CA GLY A 8 -8.66 63.04 18.77
C GLY A 8 -7.92 61.86 18.09
N ARG A 9 -8.55 61.20 17.10
CA ARG A 9 -7.87 60.17 16.30
C ARG A 9 -6.89 60.86 15.35
N SER A 10 -5.61 60.75 15.67
CA SER A 10 -4.48 61.18 14.85
C SER A 10 -4.52 60.53 13.46
N LEU A 11 -4.72 61.35 12.44
CA LEU A 11 -4.64 60.99 11.01
C LEU A 11 -3.24 60.51 10.58
N THR A 12 -2.25 60.53 11.47
CA THR A 12 -0.88 60.04 11.23
C THR A 12 -0.74 58.51 11.31
N ALA A 13 -1.70 57.80 11.91
CA ALA A 13 -1.67 56.34 11.97
C ALA A 13 -2.13 55.65 10.67
N ALA A 14 -2.83 56.36 9.77
CA ALA A 14 -3.40 55.80 8.54
C ALA A 14 -2.46 55.86 7.33
N LEU A 15 -1.38 56.63 7.39
CA LEU A 15 -0.44 56.83 6.26
C LEU A 15 0.80 55.92 6.31
N GLY A 16 1.06 55.24 7.44
CA GLY A 16 2.15 54.25 7.56
C GLY A 16 1.79 52.85 7.06
N ALA A 17 0.52 52.61 6.71
CA ALA A 17 0.00 51.28 6.38
C ALA A 17 0.07 50.91 4.89
N LEU A 18 0.60 51.78 4.01
CA LEU A 18 0.57 51.56 2.55
C LEU A 18 1.90 51.14 1.91
N VAL A 19 2.97 50.96 2.68
CA VAL A 19 4.28 50.51 2.15
C VAL A 19 4.86 49.39 3.02
N THR A 20 4.11 48.31 3.17
CA THR A 20 4.71 47.00 3.48
C THR A 20 4.85 46.24 2.17
N VAL A 21 6.00 46.43 1.53
CA VAL A 21 6.44 45.61 0.40
C VAL A 21 6.44 44.16 0.89
N ALA A 22 5.51 43.36 0.36
CA ALA A 22 5.46 41.93 0.60
C ALA A 22 6.81 41.32 0.19
N PRO A 23 7.46 40.48 1.02
CA PRO A 23 8.68 39.83 0.61
C PRO A 23 8.38 38.95 -0.61
N ALA A 24 9.18 39.17 -1.66
CA ALA A 24 9.12 38.45 -2.92
C ALA A 24 9.00 36.93 -2.68
N SER A 25 8.09 36.32 -3.44
CA SER A 25 7.89 34.88 -3.48
C SER A 25 9.23 34.15 -3.66
N ARG A 26 9.59 33.34 -2.67
CA ARG A 26 10.70 32.39 -2.77
C ARG A 26 10.42 31.51 -3.98
N ILE A 27 11.20 31.70 -5.05
CA ILE A 27 11.24 30.78 -6.18
C ILE A 27 11.51 29.40 -5.59
N LYS A 28 10.56 28.47 -5.81
CA LYS A 28 10.64 27.08 -5.35
C LYS A 28 11.93 26.49 -5.90
N GLY A 29 12.93 26.30 -5.03
CA GLY A 29 14.14 25.59 -5.39
C GLY A 29 13.76 24.20 -5.90
N HIS A 30 14.42 23.75 -6.97
CA HIS A 30 14.30 22.40 -7.51
C HIS A 30 14.23 21.40 -6.35
N ALA A 31 13.10 20.71 -6.21
CA ALA A 31 12.91 19.72 -5.16
C ALA A 31 13.96 18.63 -5.35
N ARG A 32 15.04 18.69 -4.58
CA ARG A 32 16.01 17.60 -4.51
C ARG A 32 15.27 16.43 -3.87
N VAL A 33 14.89 15.44 -4.69
CA VAL A 33 14.33 14.18 -4.19
C VAL A 33 15.40 13.54 -3.31
N SER A 34 15.12 13.41 -2.01
CA SER A 34 16.03 12.72 -1.12
C SER A 34 15.98 11.22 -1.42
N VAL A 35 17.12 10.54 -1.34
CA VAL A 35 17.20 9.08 -1.56
C VAL A 35 16.23 8.33 -0.64
N ALA A 36 16.05 8.81 0.59
CA ALA A 36 15.07 8.27 1.53
C ALA A 36 13.62 8.44 1.02
N ALA A 37 13.24 9.62 0.52
CA ALA A 37 11.90 9.82 -0.03
C ALA A 37 11.65 8.97 -1.28
N LEU A 38 12.69 8.74 -2.10
CA LEU A 38 12.59 7.83 -3.24
C LEU A 38 12.34 6.39 -2.77
N HIS A 39 13.10 5.90 -1.79
CA HIS A 39 12.89 4.57 -1.20
C HIS A 39 11.47 4.41 -0.66
N ASP A 40 11.00 5.37 0.14
CA ASP A 40 9.68 5.34 0.75
C ASP A 40 8.56 5.36 -0.30
N THR A 41 8.73 6.18 -1.35
CA THR A 41 7.77 6.26 -2.46
C THR A 41 7.71 4.97 -3.25
N VAL A 42 8.87 4.39 -3.60
CA VAL A 42 8.94 3.13 -4.34
C VAL A 42 8.36 1.98 -3.52
N LEU A 43 8.67 1.92 -2.22
CA LEU A 43 8.10 0.93 -1.31
C LEU A 43 6.58 1.08 -1.22
N TRP A 44 6.08 2.31 -1.09
CA TRP A 44 4.64 2.57 -1.05
C TRP A 44 3.96 2.14 -2.35
N LEU A 45 4.50 2.52 -3.51
CA LEU A 45 3.95 2.16 -4.82
C LEU A 45 3.97 0.65 -5.05
N LEU A 46 5.07 -0.02 -4.70
CA LEU A 46 5.19 -1.47 -4.78
C LEU A 46 4.05 -2.15 -4.00
N VAL A 47 3.87 -1.81 -2.73
CA VAL A 47 2.83 -2.44 -1.90
C VAL A 47 1.43 -2.03 -2.35
N ALA A 48 1.22 -0.76 -2.75
CA ALA A 48 -0.07 -0.27 -3.23
C ALA A 48 -0.51 -0.98 -4.53
N SER A 49 0.44 -1.36 -5.38
CA SER A 49 0.20 -2.13 -6.59
C SER A 49 -0.07 -3.62 -6.35
N GLY A 50 0.09 -4.11 -5.12
CA GLY A 50 -0.05 -5.53 -4.79
C GLY A 50 -1.45 -6.12 -5.03
N SER A 51 -2.48 -5.28 -5.17
CA SER A 51 -3.80 -5.73 -5.58
C SER A 51 -3.97 -5.84 -7.10
N LEU A 52 -3.09 -5.25 -7.91
CA LEU A 52 -3.24 -5.17 -9.36
C LEU A 52 -2.59 -6.36 -10.06
N VAL A 53 -3.26 -7.53 -10.09
CA VAL A 53 -2.67 -8.79 -10.60
C VAL A 53 -3.50 -9.42 -11.73
N LEU A 54 -4.32 -8.64 -12.43
CA LEU A 54 -5.16 -9.14 -13.53
C LEU A 54 -4.40 -9.38 -14.84
N ILE A 55 -3.37 -8.58 -15.10
CA ILE A 55 -2.60 -8.59 -16.35
C ILE A 55 -1.22 -9.18 -16.04
N GLU A 56 -0.69 -10.02 -16.92
CA GLU A 56 0.67 -10.56 -16.81
C GLU A 56 1.56 -9.99 -17.93
N PRO A 57 2.76 -9.44 -17.61
CA PRO A 57 3.30 -9.23 -16.26
C PRO A 57 2.50 -8.17 -15.47
N SER A 58 2.34 -8.41 -14.18
CA SER A 58 1.56 -7.54 -13.30
C SER A 58 2.29 -6.23 -13.00
N PRO A 59 1.55 -5.12 -12.80
CA PRO A 59 2.12 -3.87 -12.29
C PRO A 59 3.01 -4.04 -11.07
N TYR A 60 2.65 -4.98 -10.19
CA TYR A 60 3.44 -5.35 -9.02
C TYR A 60 4.82 -5.91 -9.37
N GLU A 61 4.89 -6.87 -10.31
CA GLU A 61 6.16 -7.46 -10.75
C GLU A 61 7.08 -6.44 -11.41
N ALA A 62 6.52 -5.55 -12.23
CA ALA A 62 7.29 -4.45 -12.84
C ALA A 62 7.84 -3.49 -11.78
N LEU A 63 7.03 -3.11 -10.79
CA LEU A 63 7.48 -2.26 -9.68
C LEU A 63 8.48 -2.96 -8.77
N PHE A 64 8.40 -4.28 -8.62
CA PHE A 64 9.38 -5.04 -7.86
C PHE A 64 10.76 -5.00 -8.52
N ALA A 65 10.83 -5.15 -9.85
CA ALA A 65 12.09 -4.97 -10.59
C ALA A 65 12.68 -3.57 -10.39
N VAL A 66 11.85 -2.52 -10.44
CA VAL A 66 12.27 -1.15 -10.13
C VAL A 66 12.77 -1.03 -8.69
N ALA A 67 12.08 -1.65 -7.73
CA ALA A 67 12.47 -1.64 -6.33
C ALA A 67 13.84 -2.30 -6.10
N ILE A 68 14.14 -3.41 -6.78
CA ILE A 68 15.46 -4.04 -6.73
C ILE A 68 16.56 -3.09 -7.23
N VAL A 69 16.33 -2.37 -8.33
CA VAL A 69 17.32 -1.40 -8.86
C VAL A 69 17.52 -0.23 -7.89
N VAL A 70 16.43 0.32 -7.35
CA VAL A 70 16.48 1.49 -6.45
C VAL A 70 17.12 1.14 -5.10
N PHE A 71 16.77 0.00 -4.52
CA PHE A 71 17.27 -0.41 -3.21
C PHE A 71 18.58 -1.20 -3.28
N GLY A 72 18.97 -1.74 -4.43
CA GLY A 72 20.05 -2.73 -4.56
C GLY A 72 21.38 -2.32 -3.92
N ALA A 73 21.79 -1.06 -4.07
CA ALA A 73 23.02 -0.54 -3.44
C ALA A 73 22.88 -0.24 -1.93
N SER A 74 21.65 -0.14 -1.43
CA SER A 74 21.33 0.19 -0.04
C SER A 74 20.94 -1.02 0.80
N LEU A 75 20.60 -2.16 0.19
CA LEU A 75 20.18 -3.36 0.91
C LEU A 75 21.33 -3.91 1.75
N ARG A 76 21.10 -3.97 3.06
CA ARG A 76 22.00 -4.63 4.02
C ARG A 76 21.42 -5.98 4.41
N PHE A 77 22.22 -7.02 4.23
CA PHE A 77 21.85 -8.36 4.64
C PHE A 77 22.33 -8.63 6.07
N ASP A 78 21.40 -8.75 7.00
CA ASP A 78 21.69 -9.13 8.37
C ASP A 78 21.73 -10.66 8.53
N ARG A 79 22.62 -11.17 9.39
CA ARG A 79 22.74 -12.61 9.66
C ARG A 79 21.46 -13.21 10.26
N SER A 80 20.62 -12.39 10.88
CA SER A 80 19.32 -12.80 11.42
C SER A 80 18.37 -13.33 10.35
N PHE A 81 18.58 -13.00 9.07
CA PHE A 81 17.77 -13.50 7.95
C PHE A 81 18.23 -14.84 7.39
N VAL A 82 19.38 -15.37 7.84
CA VAL A 82 19.92 -16.66 7.36
C VAL A 82 18.92 -17.81 7.50
N PRO A 83 18.19 -17.99 8.63
CA PRO A 83 17.20 -19.07 8.73
C PRO A 83 16.07 -18.94 7.70
N LEU A 84 15.57 -17.72 7.46
CA LEU A 84 14.55 -17.46 6.45
C LEU A 84 15.05 -17.83 5.05
N VAL A 85 16.24 -17.34 4.67
CA VAL A 85 16.84 -17.60 3.36
C VAL A 85 17.08 -19.10 3.16
N LEU A 86 17.60 -19.80 4.18
CA LEU A 86 17.84 -21.25 4.10
C LEU A 86 16.55 -22.02 3.91
N CYS A 87 15.49 -21.71 4.66
CA CYS A 87 14.19 -22.36 4.50
C CYS A 87 13.61 -22.13 3.09
N LEU A 88 13.70 -20.91 2.57
CA LEU A 88 13.22 -20.58 1.22
C LEU A 88 14.04 -21.29 0.14
N ILE A 89 15.37 -21.34 0.27
CA ILE A 89 16.23 -22.09 -0.65
C ILE A 89 15.88 -23.58 -0.61
N LEU A 90 15.73 -24.17 0.58
CA LEU A 90 15.42 -25.59 0.71
C LEU A 90 14.03 -25.91 0.13
N PHE A 91 13.05 -25.03 0.33
CA PHE A 91 11.73 -25.15 -0.28
C PHE A 91 11.80 -25.14 -1.81
N ASN A 92 12.50 -24.18 -2.41
CA ASN A 92 12.64 -24.10 -3.86
C ASN A 92 13.48 -25.26 -4.43
N LEU A 93 14.49 -25.74 -3.68
CA LEU A 93 15.27 -26.91 -4.08
C LEU A 93 14.41 -28.17 -4.07
N GLY A 94 13.57 -28.36 -3.05
CA GLY A 94 12.57 -29.42 -3.02
C GLY A 94 11.59 -29.32 -4.19
N GLY A 95 11.12 -28.12 -4.51
CA GLY A 95 10.29 -27.85 -5.68
C GLY A 95 10.99 -28.20 -7.00
N LEU A 96 12.26 -27.85 -7.15
CA LEU A 96 13.07 -28.19 -8.32
C LEU A 96 13.24 -29.71 -8.49
N LEU A 97 13.49 -30.43 -7.39
CA LEU A 97 13.58 -31.89 -7.41
C LEU A 97 12.22 -32.53 -7.79
N SER A 98 11.12 -31.97 -7.30
CA SER A 98 9.77 -32.42 -7.66
C SER A 98 9.37 -32.09 -9.10
N LEU A 99 10.02 -31.12 -9.74
CA LEU A 99 9.74 -30.71 -11.12
C LEU A 99 10.38 -31.66 -12.15
N ILE A 100 11.43 -32.41 -11.80
CA ILE A 100 12.14 -33.33 -12.71
C ILE A 100 11.19 -34.23 -13.54
N PRO A 101 10.17 -34.89 -12.97
CA PRO A 101 9.23 -35.70 -13.76
C PRO A 101 8.20 -34.91 -14.56
N TRP A 102 8.06 -33.60 -14.34
CA TRP A 102 7.00 -32.74 -14.90
C TRP A 102 7.55 -31.52 -15.65
N THR A 103 8.75 -31.62 -16.24
CA THR A 103 9.39 -30.49 -16.94
C THR A 103 8.63 -30.03 -18.18
N ASP A 104 7.81 -30.89 -18.78
CA ASP A 104 7.00 -30.58 -19.96
C ASP A 104 5.68 -29.89 -19.60
N ASP A 105 5.30 -29.88 -18.32
CA ASP A 105 4.08 -29.21 -17.85
C ASP A 105 4.36 -27.73 -17.53
N HIS A 106 3.80 -26.85 -18.36
CA HIS A 106 4.01 -25.41 -18.26
C HIS A 106 3.56 -24.85 -16.91
N ASP A 107 2.48 -25.37 -16.33
CA ASP A 107 1.95 -24.91 -15.04
C ASP A 107 2.89 -25.26 -13.90
N SER A 108 3.43 -26.48 -13.89
CA SER A 108 4.45 -26.93 -12.93
C SER A 108 5.73 -26.07 -12.99
N VAL A 109 6.19 -25.76 -14.19
CA VAL A 109 7.37 -24.89 -14.39
C VAL A 109 7.08 -23.46 -13.89
N THR A 110 5.91 -22.92 -14.24
CA THR A 110 5.49 -21.57 -13.82
C THR A 110 5.35 -21.47 -12.30
N PHE A 111 4.86 -22.53 -11.65
CA PHE A 111 4.77 -22.61 -10.19
C PHE A 111 6.15 -22.48 -9.53
N LEU A 112 7.18 -23.14 -10.08
CA LEU A 112 8.54 -23.04 -9.54
C LEU A 112 9.13 -21.63 -9.70
N PHE A 113 8.96 -21.01 -10.87
CA PHE A 113 9.40 -19.63 -11.09
C PHE A 113 8.68 -18.64 -10.18
N THR A 114 7.36 -18.80 -10.02
CA THR A 114 6.56 -18.00 -9.09
C THR A 114 7.03 -18.19 -7.64
N SER A 115 7.33 -19.43 -7.24
CA SER A 115 7.86 -19.74 -5.91
C SER A 115 9.21 -19.06 -5.65
N ALA A 116 10.11 -19.09 -6.63
CA ALA A 116 11.40 -18.41 -6.54
C ALA A 116 11.24 -16.88 -6.46
N TYR A 117 10.32 -16.32 -7.25
CA TYR A 117 9.97 -14.89 -7.22
C TYR A 117 9.42 -14.45 -5.85
N VAL A 118 8.45 -15.17 -5.31
CA VAL A 118 7.87 -14.90 -3.98
C VAL A 118 8.95 -15.00 -2.90
N SER A 119 9.86 -15.97 -3.02
CA SER A 119 10.99 -16.14 -2.10
C SER A 119 11.94 -14.94 -2.14
N ALA A 120 12.33 -14.47 -3.34
CA ALA A 120 13.16 -13.29 -3.50
C ALA A 120 12.46 -12.04 -2.93
N THR A 121 11.16 -11.92 -3.15
CA THR A 121 10.35 -10.81 -2.63
C THR A 121 10.25 -10.81 -1.11
N ALA A 122 10.10 -11.98 -0.49
CA ALA A 122 10.11 -12.13 0.96
C ALA A 122 11.45 -11.68 1.58
N ILE A 123 12.57 -12.08 0.96
CA ILE A 123 13.91 -11.68 1.40
C ILE A 123 14.10 -10.17 1.24
N PHE A 124 13.62 -9.59 0.12
CA PHE A 124 13.64 -8.15 -0.10
C PHE A 124 12.89 -7.40 1.00
N PHE A 125 11.64 -7.78 1.29
CA PHE A 125 10.87 -7.13 2.35
C PHE A 125 11.50 -7.30 3.74
N ALA A 126 12.13 -8.44 4.03
CA ALA A 126 12.87 -8.64 5.27
C ALA A 126 14.05 -7.66 5.40
N CYS A 127 14.86 -7.52 4.34
CA CYS A 127 16.00 -6.60 4.33
C CYS A 127 15.56 -5.13 4.39
N VAL A 128 14.51 -4.76 3.64
CA VAL A 128 13.96 -3.41 3.65
C VAL A 128 13.37 -3.09 5.03
N THR A 129 12.63 -3.97 5.66
CA THR A 129 12.07 -3.66 6.99
C THR A 129 13.13 -3.63 8.10
N ALA A 130 14.31 -4.22 7.91
CA ALA A 130 15.38 -4.27 8.91
C ALA A 130 15.95 -2.91 9.33
N GLU A 131 16.21 -2.01 8.38
CA GLU A 131 16.97 -0.78 8.64
C GLU A 131 16.17 0.29 9.38
N ARG A 132 14.87 0.40 9.09
CA ARG A 132 13.95 1.41 9.61
C ARG A 132 12.58 0.80 9.85
N SER A 133 12.54 -0.16 10.77
CA SER A 133 11.40 -1.05 10.98
C SER A 133 10.07 -0.32 11.17
N LEU A 134 9.98 0.62 12.12
CA LEU A 134 8.72 1.30 12.42
C LEU A 134 8.24 2.21 11.28
N GLU A 135 9.15 2.99 10.68
CA GLU A 135 8.81 3.90 9.57
C GLU A 135 8.37 3.14 8.32
N ARG A 136 9.12 2.11 7.92
CA ARG A 136 8.80 1.31 6.74
C ARG A 136 7.54 0.46 6.95
N LEU A 137 7.30 -0.05 8.16
CA LEU A 137 6.08 -0.78 8.48
C LEU A 137 4.83 0.13 8.39
N GLU A 138 4.93 1.40 8.80
CA GLU A 138 3.84 2.37 8.62
C GLU A 138 3.54 2.62 7.14
N ILE A 139 4.58 2.75 6.31
CA ILE A 139 4.43 2.91 4.85
C ILE A 139 3.74 1.69 4.25
N ILE A 140 4.23 0.48 4.56
CA ILE A 140 3.67 -0.79 4.08
C ILE A 140 2.20 -0.90 4.49
N ARG A 141 1.88 -0.65 5.77
CA ARG A 141 0.50 -0.73 6.26
C ARG A 141 -0.43 0.24 5.53
N ARG A 142 -0.03 1.50 5.34
CA ARG A 142 -0.85 2.48 4.61
C ARG A 142 -1.07 2.06 3.15
N ALA A 143 0.00 1.66 2.47
CA ALA A 143 -0.06 1.21 1.09
C ALA A 143 -0.93 -0.04 0.93
N TYR A 144 -0.80 -1.00 1.86
CA TYR A 144 -1.55 -2.25 1.84
C TYR A 144 -3.05 -2.03 2.07
N ILE A 145 -3.42 -1.13 3.00
CA ILE A 145 -4.83 -0.75 3.19
C ILE A 145 -5.40 -0.14 1.90
N VAL A 146 -4.65 0.73 1.23
CA VAL A 146 -5.07 1.30 -0.07
C VAL A 146 -5.24 0.20 -1.12
N ALA A 147 -4.28 -0.71 -1.25
CA ALA A 147 -4.37 -1.85 -2.16
C ALA A 147 -5.62 -2.70 -1.89
N ALA A 148 -5.90 -2.98 -0.61
CA ALA A 148 -7.08 -3.74 -0.19
C ALA A 148 -8.37 -3.01 -0.53
N VAL A 149 -8.47 -1.68 -0.28
CA VAL A 149 -9.64 -0.89 -0.69
C VAL A 149 -9.84 -0.96 -2.20
N ILE A 150 -8.78 -0.78 -3.00
CA ILE A 150 -8.88 -0.86 -4.48
C ILE A 150 -9.41 -2.22 -4.91
N GLY A 151 -8.82 -3.31 -4.40
CA GLY A 151 -9.26 -4.67 -4.72
C GLY A 151 -10.69 -4.95 -4.29
N SER A 152 -11.09 -4.47 -3.11
CA SER A 152 -12.45 -4.61 -2.58
C SER A 152 -13.48 -3.83 -3.39
N VAL A 153 -13.18 -2.59 -3.79
CA VAL A 153 -14.08 -1.80 -4.64
C VAL A 153 -14.27 -2.47 -6.00
N ALA A 154 -13.18 -2.96 -6.62
CA ALA A 154 -13.26 -3.70 -7.87
C ALA A 154 -14.08 -4.99 -7.70
N GLY A 155 -13.90 -5.73 -6.60
CA GLY A 155 -14.65 -6.96 -6.32
C GLY A 155 -16.14 -6.71 -6.13
N ILE A 156 -16.52 -5.64 -5.42
CA ILE A 156 -17.92 -5.24 -5.25
C ILE A 156 -18.51 -4.81 -6.59
N ALA A 157 -17.79 -3.99 -7.37
CA ALA A 157 -18.25 -3.55 -8.69
C ALA A 157 -18.47 -4.73 -9.65
N GLY A 158 -17.57 -5.72 -9.62
CA GLY A 158 -17.73 -6.97 -10.34
C GLY A 158 -18.95 -7.76 -9.90
N TYR A 159 -19.10 -7.98 -8.59
CA TYR A 159 -20.16 -8.83 -8.05
C TYR A 159 -21.57 -8.34 -8.41
N PHE A 160 -21.78 -7.02 -8.45
CA PHE A 160 -23.06 -6.42 -8.85
C PHE A 160 -23.16 -6.09 -10.34
N ASP A 161 -22.17 -6.53 -11.14
CA ASP A 161 -22.07 -6.26 -12.57
C ASP A 161 -22.26 -4.77 -12.94
N ILE A 162 -21.61 -3.89 -12.16
CA ILE A 162 -21.74 -2.44 -12.36
C ILE A 162 -20.99 -2.07 -13.65
N GLY A 163 -21.73 -1.77 -14.71
CA GLY A 163 -21.15 -1.36 -15.99
C GLY A 163 -20.52 -2.49 -16.80
N GLY A 164 -20.99 -3.73 -16.64
CA GLY A 164 -20.48 -4.89 -17.39
C GLY A 164 -19.13 -5.41 -16.86
N LEU A 165 -18.81 -5.12 -15.60
CA LEU A 165 -17.56 -5.52 -14.96
C LEU A 165 -17.61 -6.93 -14.34
N GLY A 166 -18.76 -7.61 -14.40
CA GLY A 166 -18.95 -8.95 -13.86
C GLY A 166 -17.92 -9.94 -14.39
N ASP A 167 -17.76 -10.03 -15.70
CA ASP A 167 -16.84 -10.98 -16.34
C ASP A 167 -15.35 -10.73 -16.00
N VAL A 168 -15.01 -9.51 -15.59
CA VAL A 168 -13.62 -9.11 -15.31
C VAL A 168 -13.24 -9.32 -13.84
N PHE A 169 -14.14 -9.00 -12.92
CA PHE A 169 -13.85 -8.96 -11.48
C PHE A 169 -14.62 -10.02 -10.66
N THR A 170 -15.27 -10.97 -11.34
CA THR A 170 -15.89 -12.13 -10.70
C THR A 170 -15.45 -13.43 -11.35
N LYS A 171 -15.50 -14.51 -10.57
CA LYS A 171 -15.24 -15.86 -11.02
C LYS A 171 -16.06 -16.82 -10.17
N PHE A 172 -16.80 -17.73 -10.82
CA PHE A 172 -17.72 -18.65 -10.15
C PHE A 172 -18.74 -17.92 -9.25
N ASP A 173 -19.30 -16.81 -9.74
CA ASP A 173 -20.25 -15.95 -9.01
C ASP A 173 -19.71 -15.37 -7.68
N ARG A 174 -18.38 -15.30 -7.54
CA ARG A 174 -17.69 -14.81 -6.35
C ARG A 174 -16.83 -13.61 -6.72
N ALA A 175 -16.74 -12.64 -5.82
CA ALA A 175 -15.91 -11.46 -6.03
C ALA A 175 -14.42 -11.84 -6.03
N THR A 176 -13.72 -11.53 -7.13
CA THR A 176 -12.26 -11.69 -7.23
C THR A 176 -11.53 -10.35 -7.24
N GLY A 177 -12.24 -9.27 -7.61
CA GLY A 177 -11.65 -7.95 -7.74
C GLY A 177 -10.50 -7.97 -8.72
N THR A 178 -9.42 -7.27 -8.40
CA THR A 178 -8.22 -7.21 -9.24
C THR A 178 -7.29 -8.44 -9.13
N PHE A 179 -7.83 -9.56 -8.65
CA PHE A 179 -7.16 -10.85 -8.56
C PHE A 179 -7.81 -11.90 -9.47
N LYS A 180 -7.08 -12.98 -9.75
CA LYS A 180 -7.52 -14.09 -10.60
C LYS A 180 -8.43 -15.12 -9.92
N ASP A 181 -8.49 -15.11 -8.59
CA ASP A 181 -9.25 -16.08 -7.79
C ASP A 181 -9.85 -15.42 -6.54
N PRO A 182 -11.10 -15.74 -6.17
CA PRO A 182 -11.74 -15.18 -4.98
C PRO A 182 -11.04 -15.58 -3.67
N ASN A 183 -10.36 -16.73 -3.64
CA ASN A 183 -9.56 -17.16 -2.50
C ASN A 183 -8.19 -16.47 -2.41
N VAL A 184 -7.88 -15.53 -3.31
CA VAL A 184 -6.72 -14.64 -3.18
C VAL A 184 -7.16 -13.29 -2.61
N LEU A 185 -8.25 -12.71 -3.14
CA LEU A 185 -8.82 -11.46 -2.61
C LEU A 185 -9.20 -11.60 -1.13
N GLY A 186 -9.85 -12.70 -0.75
CA GLY A 186 -10.27 -12.94 0.62
C GLY A 186 -9.11 -12.81 1.62
N PRO A 187 -8.11 -13.71 1.59
CA PRO A 187 -6.97 -13.65 2.51
C PRO A 187 -6.18 -12.35 2.41
N PHE A 188 -6.06 -11.76 1.22
CA PHE A 188 -5.39 -10.47 1.02
C PHE A 188 -6.07 -9.37 1.86
N THR A 189 -7.40 -9.33 1.91
CA THR A 189 -8.15 -8.30 2.65
C THR A 189 -8.10 -8.46 4.18
N VAL A 190 -7.85 -9.66 4.69
CA VAL A 190 -7.86 -9.95 6.14
C VAL A 190 -6.83 -9.12 6.91
N LEU A 191 -5.59 -9.03 6.41
CA LEU A 191 -4.55 -8.25 7.09
C LEU A 191 -4.91 -6.76 7.18
N ALA A 192 -5.52 -6.19 6.13
CA ALA A 192 -6.00 -4.82 6.14
C ALA A 192 -7.11 -4.62 7.18
N LEU A 193 -8.05 -5.56 7.30
CA LEU A 193 -9.10 -5.53 8.32
C LEU A 193 -8.52 -5.58 9.74
N VAL A 194 -7.54 -6.45 9.99
CA VAL A 194 -6.86 -6.55 11.29
C VAL A 194 -6.20 -5.22 11.65
N TRP A 195 -5.44 -4.62 10.73
CA TRP A 195 -4.79 -3.34 11.00
C TRP A 195 -5.78 -2.19 11.21
N ILE A 196 -6.84 -2.12 10.41
CA ILE A 196 -7.87 -1.09 10.61
C ILE A 196 -8.56 -1.28 11.96
N SER A 197 -8.88 -2.53 12.33
CA SER A 197 -9.49 -2.87 13.62
C SER A 197 -8.60 -2.45 14.79
N GLN A 198 -7.30 -2.77 14.71
CA GLN A 198 -6.31 -2.34 15.69
C GLN A 198 -6.30 -0.82 15.88
N ARG A 199 -6.27 -0.05 14.79
CA ARG A 199 -6.25 1.43 14.85
C ARG A 199 -7.51 2.01 15.51
N ILE A 200 -8.66 1.40 15.26
CA ILE A 200 -9.94 1.78 15.86
C ILE A 200 -9.95 1.47 17.36
N LEU A 201 -9.52 0.26 17.75
CA LEU A 201 -9.56 -0.22 19.14
C LEU A 201 -8.55 0.50 20.04
N VAL A 202 -7.35 0.78 19.55
CA VAL A 202 -6.29 1.49 20.31
C VAL A 202 -6.59 2.99 20.42
N GLY A 203 -7.55 3.51 19.66
CA GLY A 203 -7.93 4.92 19.72
C GLY A 203 -6.89 5.86 19.12
N GLU A 204 -6.09 5.38 18.16
CA GLU A 204 -5.10 6.20 17.45
C GLU A 204 -5.73 7.38 16.69
N ILE A 205 -7.03 7.29 16.41
CA ILE A 205 -7.79 8.28 15.65
C ILE A 205 -8.78 8.98 16.57
N ARG A 206 -8.73 10.32 16.60
CA ARG A 206 -9.67 11.12 17.38
C ARG A 206 -11.10 10.92 16.88
N ARG A 207 -12.03 10.68 17.81
CA ARG A 207 -13.47 10.61 17.54
C ARG A 207 -13.97 11.90 16.89
N GLY A 208 -14.91 11.77 15.95
CA GLY A 208 -15.50 12.91 15.23
C GLY A 208 -14.65 13.52 14.12
N THR A 209 -13.52 12.91 13.76
CA THR A 209 -12.66 13.38 12.66
C THR A 209 -13.00 12.71 11.33
N ILE A 210 -12.69 13.40 10.22
CA ILE A 210 -12.77 12.84 8.86
C ILE A 210 -11.89 11.58 8.73
N ALA A 211 -10.75 11.54 9.43
CA ALA A 211 -9.87 10.38 9.47
C ALA A 211 -10.57 9.14 10.07
N MET A 212 -11.43 9.32 11.08
CA MET A 212 -12.21 8.22 11.64
C MET A 212 -13.26 7.74 10.64
N ALA A 213 -13.99 8.67 10.03
CA ALA A 213 -15.02 8.34 9.05
C ALA A 213 -14.45 7.57 7.84
N THR A 214 -13.31 8.02 7.30
CA THR A 214 -12.62 7.35 6.19
C THR A 214 -12.08 5.97 6.59
N THR A 215 -11.60 5.81 7.82
CA THR A 215 -11.14 4.51 8.35
C THR A 215 -12.29 3.52 8.51
N ILE A 216 -13.42 3.96 9.06
CA ILE A 216 -14.64 3.13 9.17
C ILE A 216 -15.17 2.77 7.78
N LEU A 217 -15.22 3.73 6.86
CA LEU A 217 -15.68 3.47 5.49
C LEU A 217 -14.80 2.41 4.80
N SER A 218 -13.46 2.54 4.93
CA SER A 218 -12.52 1.55 4.40
C SER A 218 -12.75 0.18 5.00
N PHE A 219 -12.97 0.10 6.33
CA PHE A 219 -13.32 -1.16 6.99
C PHE A 219 -14.59 -1.79 6.40
N MET A 220 -15.66 -1.01 6.24
CA MET A 220 -16.93 -1.52 5.71
C MET A 220 -16.81 -2.02 4.28
N ILE A 221 -16.10 -1.28 3.42
CA ILE A 221 -15.84 -1.67 2.02
C ILE A 221 -15.08 -3.00 1.99
N ILE A 222 -14.01 -3.11 2.76
CA ILE A 222 -13.15 -4.30 2.76
C ILE A 222 -13.91 -5.51 3.34
N ALA A 223 -14.61 -5.33 4.47
CA ALA A 223 -15.37 -6.41 5.11
C ALA A 223 -16.50 -6.91 4.22
N PHE A 224 -17.19 -6.00 3.52
CA PHE A 224 -18.25 -6.37 2.59
C PHE A 224 -17.70 -7.13 1.39
N ALA A 225 -16.61 -6.65 0.78
CA ALA A 225 -15.97 -7.39 -0.31
C ALA A 225 -15.48 -8.78 0.13
N LEU A 226 -14.89 -8.89 1.32
CA LEU A 226 -14.49 -10.18 1.91
C LEU A 226 -15.67 -11.14 1.97
N PHE A 227 -16.84 -10.69 2.43
CA PHE A 227 -18.05 -11.51 2.46
C PHE A 227 -18.45 -12.00 1.06
N LEU A 228 -18.42 -11.11 0.06
CA LEU A 228 -18.74 -11.44 -1.34
C LEU A 228 -17.72 -12.38 -2.01
N THR A 229 -16.51 -12.51 -1.45
CA THR A 229 -15.55 -13.51 -1.95
C THR A 229 -15.97 -14.94 -1.66
N PHE A 230 -16.81 -15.18 -0.64
CA PHE A 230 -17.09 -16.53 -0.11
C PHE A 230 -15.81 -17.39 0.02
N SER A 231 -14.69 -16.76 0.41
CA SER A 231 -13.37 -17.38 0.48
C SER A 231 -13.35 -18.54 1.45
N ARG A 232 -12.79 -19.68 1.02
CA ARG A 232 -12.56 -20.84 1.89
C ARG A 232 -11.25 -20.75 2.67
N GLY A 233 -10.40 -19.79 2.29
CA GLY A 233 -9.07 -19.60 2.86
C GLY A 233 -8.92 -18.34 3.73
N ALA A 234 -10.02 -17.61 3.98
CA ALA A 234 -10.03 -16.35 4.73
C ALA A 234 -10.84 -16.45 6.02
#